data_AF-A0A0N5BTC0-F1
#
_entry.id   AF-A0A0N5BTC0-F1
#
_cell.length_a   1.000
_cell.length_b   1.000
_cell.length_c   1.000
_cell.angle_alpha   90.00
_cell.angle_beta   90.00
_cell.angle_gamma   90.00
#
_symmetry.space_group_name_H-M   'P 1'
#
loop_
_entity.id
_entity.type
_entity.pdbx_description
1 polymer ?
#
loop_
_entity_poly.entity_id
_entity_poly.type
_entity_poly.pdbx_seq_one_letter_code
_entity_poly.pdbx_strand_id
1 'polypeptide(L)'
;MKALLNILPSLLLFFCNLLIYTNASDENYALTYQYEIIETGTLSPEYQASRENRSAPVSIYVSENETKEKQLLVFKISLDIKNLPQLRVYHKMIFNIKYNDQELENIWIPNNETNRNFKLPNIPDDFHCNLMKCRIGFSSINNVETSMHNHGDVLPNDFIYISLEIANNKNRFQLGTITVPTYIHNLYAVICPSKNWVSEYGLLKYNPNNHFMIHFPDGITDSFDRHIKLMNPWNRGEDNFCLCGHLEQNFGPSLDIGYNYYQYYASEPTLFVDEYSLVFENNTLICEEWDIFSKNVVAFIISIPQYNFQSNRTTVHQLTKNSKFYSGEIIAIMVLEEMKGWYEENDGFNDKFEIQTYCNVPNFNANLRLRINDTLQLLTTIDDEIYGEIDSFTIDYKTIKNDIPADCILEHDKQVFPQFQDLYVKRFKTSLQIYDEDDKKYYDVEALKLLESNKKYKCSLIVPPNHPDVEELDFIKEYEFIVIGNKDLYNHTLQNSTENFTNDTNGNNLTNSTNNRSENTTKNIKLVIYISIGIFGCLIIIAVTGISIWIIKNKERSEKCKSKIRKLLPNSWKKRANRSSKK
;
A
#
# COMPACT_ATOMS: atom_id res chain seq x y z
N MET A 1 25.51 41.52 9.49
CA MET A 1 24.92 41.97 8.20
C MET A 1 25.92 42.16 7.06
N LYS A 2 27.25 42.35 7.28
CA LYS A 2 28.28 42.31 6.21
C LYS A 2 28.99 40.96 6.01
N ALA A 3 28.92 40.03 6.97
CA ALA A 3 29.49 38.68 6.84
C ALA A 3 28.55 37.66 6.15
N LEU A 4 27.25 37.95 6.05
CA LEU A 4 26.28 37.12 5.32
C LEU A 4 26.18 37.47 3.82
N LEU A 5 26.86 38.54 3.38
CA LEU A 5 26.77 39.05 2.00
C LEU A 5 27.91 38.56 1.08
N ASN A 6 28.92 37.85 1.62
CA ASN A 6 30.11 37.44 0.85
C ASN A 6 30.20 35.93 0.53
N ILE A 7 29.28 35.10 1.00
CA ILE A 7 29.30 33.64 0.73
C ILE A 7 28.06 33.17 -0.04
N LEU A 8 27.02 34.00 -0.12
CA LEU A 8 25.83 33.72 -0.92
C LEU A 8 26.00 33.92 -2.44
N PRO A 9 26.86 34.84 -2.95
CA PRO A 9 27.03 34.98 -4.40
C PRO A 9 27.79 33.81 -5.04
N SER A 10 28.68 33.14 -4.30
CA SER A 10 29.49 32.01 -4.80
C SER A 10 28.76 30.66 -4.81
N LEU A 11 27.71 30.49 -3.99
CA LEU A 11 26.91 29.26 -3.99
C LEU A 11 25.73 29.27 -4.98
N LEU A 12 25.22 30.45 -5.35
CA LEU A 12 24.06 30.57 -6.25
C LEU A 12 24.42 30.84 -7.72
N LEU A 13 25.62 31.38 -8.02
CA LEU A 13 26.12 31.49 -9.40
C LEU A 13 26.62 30.14 -9.97
N PHE A 14 26.70 29.10 -9.13
CA PHE A 14 27.07 27.74 -9.53
C PHE A 14 25.93 26.96 -10.25
N PHE A 15 24.69 27.49 -10.27
CA PHE A 15 23.52 26.78 -10.79
C PHE A 15 22.94 27.30 -12.12
N CYS A 16 23.48 28.36 -12.72
CA CYS A 16 22.92 28.91 -13.96
C CYS A 16 24.02 29.35 -14.93
N ASN A 17 24.72 28.39 -15.56
CA ASN A 17 25.40 28.68 -16.81
C ASN A 17 24.84 27.82 -17.94
N LEU A 18 24.47 28.56 -18.98
CA LEU A 18 23.84 28.20 -20.24
C LEU A 18 24.50 26.93 -20.83
N LEU A 19 23.76 25.81 -20.85
CA LEU A 19 24.12 24.58 -21.55
C LEU A 19 24.17 24.83 -23.06
N ILE A 20 25.37 25.14 -23.57
CA ILE A 20 25.65 25.10 -25.01
C ILE A 20 26.21 23.70 -25.30
N TYR A 21 25.36 22.84 -25.85
CA TYR A 21 25.73 21.49 -26.28
C TYR A 21 26.55 21.56 -27.57
N THR A 22 27.80 21.11 -27.53
CA THR A 22 28.60 20.85 -28.75
C THR A 22 28.91 19.37 -28.86
N ASN A 23 28.40 18.71 -29.91
CA ASN A 23 28.73 17.31 -30.22
C ASN A 23 30.22 17.18 -30.60
N ALA A 24 31.09 17.06 -29.61
CA ALA A 24 32.45 16.57 -29.77
C ALA A 24 32.49 15.16 -29.15
N SER A 25 32.41 14.14 -30.00
CA SER A 25 32.53 12.75 -29.58
C SER A 25 34.01 12.39 -29.47
N ASP A 26 34.51 12.27 -28.24
CA ASP A 26 35.70 11.46 -28.01
C ASP A 26 35.24 9.99 -27.94
N GLU A 27 35.17 9.30 -29.08
CA GLU A 27 34.61 7.94 -29.23
C GLU A 27 35.37 6.86 -28.42
N ASN A 28 36.49 7.25 -27.80
CA ASN A 28 37.43 6.35 -27.17
C ASN A 28 36.95 5.76 -25.82
N TYR A 29 35.97 6.38 -25.16
CA TYR A 29 35.44 5.91 -23.87
C TYR A 29 34.20 5.01 -23.99
N ALA A 30 34.22 3.89 -23.26
CA ALA A 30 33.09 2.99 -23.06
C ALA A 30 32.92 2.62 -21.57
N LEU A 31 31.67 2.45 -21.13
CA LEU A 31 31.33 1.86 -19.84
C LEU A 31 30.65 0.51 -20.10
N THR A 32 31.18 -0.54 -19.48
CA THR A 32 30.57 -1.87 -19.46
C THR A 32 30.22 -2.26 -18.03
N TYR A 33 29.32 -3.23 -17.89
CA TYR A 33 28.92 -3.75 -16.58
C TYR A 33 28.56 -5.23 -16.63
N GLN A 34 28.77 -5.92 -15.50
CA GLN A 34 28.47 -7.34 -15.31
C GLN A 34 27.84 -7.57 -13.93
N TYR A 35 27.09 -8.66 -13.79
CA TYR A 35 26.53 -9.08 -12.51
C TYR A 35 27.28 -10.29 -11.99
N GLU A 36 27.64 -10.23 -10.72
CA GLU A 36 28.11 -11.39 -9.99
C GLU A 36 26.93 -12.15 -9.39
N ILE A 37 26.87 -13.45 -9.63
CA ILE A 37 25.82 -14.33 -9.11
C ILE A 37 26.28 -14.92 -7.77
N ILE A 38 25.50 -14.77 -6.70
CA ILE A 38 25.89 -15.20 -5.34
C ILE A 38 26.22 -16.70 -5.30
N GLU A 39 25.35 -17.54 -5.87
CA GLU A 39 25.44 -19.00 -5.77
C GLU A 39 26.73 -19.59 -6.38
N THR A 40 27.26 -18.95 -7.44
CA THR A 40 28.34 -19.51 -8.25
C THR A 40 29.60 -18.64 -8.26
N GLY A 41 29.52 -17.39 -7.80
CA GLY A 41 30.56 -16.38 -7.97
C GLY A 41 30.86 -16.03 -9.44
N THR A 42 30.05 -16.52 -10.39
CA THR A 42 30.31 -16.32 -11.82
C THR A 42 29.74 -14.98 -12.28
N LEU A 43 30.45 -14.33 -13.20
CA LEU A 43 29.99 -13.12 -13.85
C LEU A 43 29.00 -13.42 -14.98
N SER A 44 27.98 -12.57 -15.11
CA SER A 44 27.09 -12.54 -16.27
C SER A 44 27.86 -12.16 -17.55
N PRO A 45 27.22 -12.28 -18.73
CA PRO A 45 27.72 -11.61 -19.93
C PRO A 45 27.97 -10.12 -19.67
N GLU A 46 28.94 -9.55 -20.38
CA GLU A 46 29.24 -8.13 -20.33
C GLU A 46 28.16 -7.36 -21.10
N TYR A 47 27.62 -6.31 -20.46
CA TYR A 47 26.66 -5.40 -21.05
C TYR A 47 27.30 -4.04 -21.27
N GLN A 48 26.92 -3.35 -22.35
CA GLN A 48 27.43 -2.02 -22.68
C GLN A 48 26.41 -0.95 -22.27
N ALA A 49 26.85 0.06 -21.53
CA ALA A 49 26.02 1.21 -21.18
C ALA A 49 25.79 2.10 -22.42
N SER A 50 24.59 2.68 -22.53
CA SER A 50 24.34 3.68 -23.57
C SER A 50 25.05 4.97 -23.21
N ARG A 51 25.57 5.68 -24.21
CA ARG A 51 26.32 6.93 -24.01
C ARG A 51 25.54 8.10 -24.56
N GLU A 52 25.31 9.11 -23.74
CA GLU A 52 24.81 10.40 -24.19
C GLU A 52 25.96 11.41 -24.13
N ASN A 53 26.41 11.88 -25.30
CA ASN A 53 27.42 12.92 -25.36
C ASN A 53 26.80 14.27 -24.98
N ARG A 54 26.79 14.58 -23.68
CA ARG A 54 26.49 15.91 -23.16
C ARG A 54 27.77 16.61 -22.77
N SER A 55 28.32 17.40 -23.66
CA SER A 55 29.35 18.39 -23.33
C SER A 55 28.73 19.52 -22.50
N ALA A 56 28.60 19.28 -21.19
CA ALA A 56 28.42 20.34 -20.23
C ALA A 56 29.83 20.77 -19.78
N PRO A 57 30.21 22.06 -19.93
CA PRO A 57 31.48 22.52 -19.38
C PRO A 57 31.42 22.41 -17.86
N VAL A 58 32.21 21.51 -17.29
CA VAL A 58 32.42 21.47 -15.84
C VAL A 58 33.58 22.42 -15.54
N SER A 59 33.28 23.46 -14.76
CA SER A 59 34.27 24.43 -14.28
C SER A 59 34.99 23.85 -13.07
N ILE A 60 36.30 23.65 -13.19
CA ILE A 60 37.14 23.19 -12.07
C ILE A 60 38.04 24.33 -11.64
N TYR A 61 38.05 24.62 -10.35
CA TYR A 61 38.98 25.55 -9.75
C TYR A 61 40.34 24.87 -9.61
N VAL A 62 41.31 25.33 -10.40
CA VAL A 62 42.70 24.85 -10.36
C VAL A 62 43.53 25.70 -9.38
N SER A 63 43.23 26.99 -9.29
CA SER A 63 43.83 27.96 -8.36
C SER A 63 42.90 29.16 -8.18
N GLU A 64 43.24 30.11 -7.29
CA GLU A 64 42.42 31.31 -6.99
C GLU A 64 41.99 32.14 -8.22
N ASN A 65 42.62 31.95 -9.38
CA ASN A 65 42.32 32.71 -10.61
C ASN A 65 42.17 31.88 -11.90
N GLU A 66 42.13 30.54 -11.83
CA GLU A 66 42.07 29.70 -13.03
C GLU A 66 40.93 28.68 -12.97
N THR A 67 39.99 28.83 -13.91
CA THR A 67 38.91 27.87 -14.18
C THR A 67 39.16 27.23 -15.53
N LYS A 68 39.20 25.89 -15.57
CA LYS A 68 39.25 25.14 -16.83
C LYS A 68 37.89 24.53 -17.14
N GLU A 69 37.47 24.62 -18.39
CA GLU A 69 36.32 23.88 -18.91
C GLU A 69 36.76 22.46 -19.28
N LYS A 70 36.06 21.46 -18.73
CA LYS A 70 36.26 20.05 -19.05
C LYS A 70 34.97 19.43 -19.57
N GLN A 71 35.12 18.37 -20.36
CA GLN A 71 34.00 17.60 -20.88
C GLN A 71 33.47 16.64 -19.80
N LEU A 72 32.15 16.60 -19.65
CA LEU A 72 31.44 15.58 -18.89
C LEU A 72 30.95 14.48 -19.85
N LEU A 73 31.23 13.23 -19.54
CA LEU A 73 30.72 12.08 -20.27
C LEU A 73 29.57 11.45 -19.49
N VAL A 74 28.39 11.35 -20.09
CA VAL A 74 27.21 10.76 -19.43
C VAL A 74 27.00 9.35 -19.95
N PHE A 75 27.15 8.36 -19.07
CA PHE A 75 26.79 6.97 -19.33
C PHE A 75 25.46 6.65 -18.67
N LYS A 76 24.70 5.82 -19.35
CA LYS A 76 23.33 5.48 -19.01
C LYS A 76 23.19 3.96 -18.98
N ILE A 77 22.87 3.45 -17.80
CA ILE A 77 22.72 2.03 -17.56
C ILE A 77 21.25 1.68 -17.65
N SER A 78 20.89 0.90 -18.67
CA SER A 78 19.56 0.31 -18.80
C SER A 78 19.55 -1.05 -18.11
N LEU A 79 18.72 -1.20 -17.08
CA LEU A 79 18.38 -2.51 -16.55
C LEU A 79 17.29 -3.15 -17.40
N ASP A 80 17.67 -3.83 -18.48
CA ASP A 80 16.74 -4.77 -19.10
C ASP A 80 16.83 -6.13 -18.40
N ILE A 81 16.07 -6.27 -17.31
CA ILE A 81 15.97 -7.50 -16.50
C ILE A 81 15.43 -8.69 -17.32
N LYS A 82 14.85 -8.46 -18.50
CA LYS A 82 14.54 -9.58 -19.42
C LYS A 82 15.78 -10.37 -19.82
N ASN A 83 16.96 -9.76 -19.74
CA ASN A 83 18.24 -10.39 -20.03
C ASN A 83 18.96 -10.93 -18.79
N LEU A 84 18.40 -10.72 -17.60
CA LEU A 84 18.90 -11.31 -16.35
C LEU A 84 18.08 -12.58 -16.04
N PRO A 85 18.72 -13.72 -15.77
CA PRO A 85 18.03 -14.92 -15.31
C PRO A 85 17.06 -14.61 -14.15
N GLN A 86 15.76 -14.87 -14.35
CA GLN A 86 14.66 -14.46 -13.45
C GLN A 86 14.67 -15.16 -12.08
N LEU A 87 15.68 -15.95 -11.75
CA LEU A 87 15.74 -16.84 -10.58
C LEU A 87 17.10 -16.81 -9.86
N ARG A 88 17.98 -15.84 -10.17
CA ARG A 88 19.30 -15.74 -9.51
C ARG A 88 19.35 -14.55 -8.57
N VAL A 89 20.04 -14.75 -7.44
CA VAL A 89 20.43 -13.67 -6.54
C VAL A 89 21.75 -13.08 -7.04
N TYR A 90 21.81 -11.76 -7.17
CA TYR A 90 22.97 -11.05 -7.71
C TYR A 90 23.69 -10.30 -6.60
N HIS A 91 24.95 -10.63 -6.33
CA HIS A 91 25.72 -10.00 -5.27
C HIS A 91 25.92 -8.50 -5.55
N LYS A 92 26.43 -8.18 -6.75
CA LYS A 92 26.72 -6.81 -7.17
C LYS A 92 26.74 -6.67 -8.68
N MET A 93 26.47 -5.46 -9.15
CA MET A 93 26.71 -5.00 -10.51
C MET A 93 28.07 -4.30 -10.55
N ILE A 94 29.04 -4.89 -11.23
CA ILE A 94 30.42 -4.39 -11.36
C ILE A 94 30.50 -3.51 -12.60
N PHE A 95 31.17 -2.36 -12.48
CA PHE A 95 31.35 -1.40 -13.57
C PHE A 95 32.80 -1.38 -14.05
N ASN A 96 33.00 -1.42 -15.37
CA ASN A 96 34.31 -1.32 -16.00
C ASN A 96 34.33 -0.17 -17.01
N ILE A 97 35.33 0.72 -16.92
CA ILE A 97 35.49 1.82 -17.86
C ILE A 97 36.68 1.52 -18.76
N LYS A 98 36.46 1.62 -20.07
CA LYS A 98 37.48 1.37 -21.10
C LYS A 98 37.80 2.65 -21.85
N TYR A 99 39.07 2.87 -22.14
CA TYR A 99 39.58 3.89 -23.07
C TYR A 99 40.42 3.21 -24.16
N ASN A 100 40.04 3.36 -25.43
CA ASN A 100 40.69 2.63 -26.54
C ASN A 100 40.79 1.11 -26.28
N ASP A 101 39.71 0.52 -25.78
CA ASP A 101 39.60 -0.90 -25.39
C ASP A 101 40.52 -1.36 -24.24
N GLN A 102 41.23 -0.45 -23.58
CA GLN A 102 42.01 -0.72 -22.36
C GLN A 102 41.20 -0.33 -21.12
N GLU A 103 41.15 -1.22 -20.14
CA GLU A 103 40.50 -0.95 -18.85
C GLU A 103 41.26 0.13 -18.07
N LEU A 104 40.50 1.05 -17.48
CA LEU A 104 41.04 2.13 -16.66
C LEU A 104 40.90 1.79 -15.18
N GLU A 105 42.02 1.82 -14.47
CA GLU A 105 42.08 1.51 -13.04
C GLU A 105 42.01 2.78 -12.14
N ASN A 106 42.25 3.96 -12.72
CA ASN A 106 42.36 5.23 -12.00
C ASN A 106 41.05 6.05 -12.03
N ILE A 107 40.00 5.52 -11.39
CA ILE A 107 38.69 6.17 -11.27
C ILE A 107 38.54 6.76 -9.86
N TRP A 108 38.24 8.05 -9.78
CA TRP A 108 37.98 8.74 -8.51
C TRP A 108 36.49 9.04 -8.35
N ILE A 109 35.98 8.73 -7.16
CA ILE A 109 34.58 8.94 -6.79
C ILE A 109 34.55 9.82 -5.54
N PRO A 110 33.81 10.93 -5.54
CA PRO A 110 33.63 11.76 -4.35
C PRO A 110 33.05 10.93 -3.19
N ASN A 111 33.80 10.80 -2.09
CA ASN A 111 33.32 10.13 -0.88
C ASN A 111 32.75 11.16 0.12
N ASN A 112 31.83 10.72 0.98
CA ASN A 112 31.12 11.57 1.95
C ASN A 112 31.94 11.87 3.23
N GLU A 113 33.19 11.38 3.32
CA GLU A 113 34.01 11.55 4.51
C GLU A 113 34.55 12.98 4.61
N THR A 114 34.19 13.64 5.71
CA THR A 114 34.47 15.05 6.04
C THR A 114 35.96 15.39 6.24
N ASN A 115 36.86 14.43 6.02
CA ASN A 115 38.30 14.67 6.10
C ASN A 115 38.89 14.82 4.70
N ARG A 116 39.52 15.97 4.46
CA ARG A 116 40.24 16.39 3.23
C ARG A 116 41.45 15.50 2.86
N ASN A 117 41.53 14.28 3.40
CA ASN A 117 42.52 13.27 3.04
C ASN A 117 41.83 12.25 2.13
N PHE A 118 41.73 12.61 0.85
CA PHE A 118 41.31 11.68 -0.20
C PHE A 118 42.42 10.65 -0.41
N LYS A 119 42.23 9.43 0.10
CA LYS A 119 42.98 8.27 -0.38
C LYS A 119 42.19 7.64 -1.51
N LEU A 120 42.83 7.47 -2.66
CA LEU A 120 42.33 6.57 -3.71
C LEU A 120 42.51 5.14 -3.18
N PRO A 121 41.43 4.37 -2.97
CA PRO A 121 41.59 2.93 -2.83
C PRO A 121 42.15 2.36 -4.13
N ASN A 122 42.83 1.22 -4.08
CA ASN A 122 43.09 0.43 -5.28
C ASN A 122 41.74 -0.16 -5.73
N ILE A 123 41.18 0.32 -6.84
CA ILE A 123 39.81 0.00 -7.29
C ILE A 123 39.86 -0.89 -8.53
N PRO A 124 40.03 -2.20 -8.33
CA PRO A 124 39.25 -3.14 -9.15
C PRO A 124 38.04 -3.70 -8.39
N ASP A 125 38.09 -3.79 -7.06
CA ASP A 125 37.01 -4.43 -6.27
C ASP A 125 35.86 -3.48 -5.84
N ASP A 126 36.08 -2.16 -5.95
CA ASP A 126 35.28 -1.12 -5.25
C ASP A 126 34.32 -0.30 -6.14
N PHE A 127 34.32 -0.49 -7.47
CA PHE A 127 33.43 0.23 -8.40
C PHE A 127 32.22 -0.61 -8.82
N HIS A 128 31.25 -0.69 -7.92
CA HIS A 128 30.08 -1.54 -8.10
C HIS A 128 28.81 -0.90 -7.51
N CYS A 129 27.69 -1.59 -7.72
CA CYS A 129 26.41 -1.31 -7.10
C CYS A 129 25.81 -2.59 -6.51
N ASN A 130 25.52 -2.57 -5.21
CA ASN A 130 24.74 -3.58 -4.47
C ASN A 130 23.71 -2.86 -3.57
N LEU A 131 23.01 -3.54 -2.66
CA LEU A 131 22.04 -2.88 -1.77
C LEU A 131 22.67 -1.99 -0.70
N MET A 132 23.95 -2.23 -0.39
CA MET A 132 24.71 -1.45 0.57
C MET A 132 25.15 -0.12 0.01
N LYS A 133 25.70 -0.14 -1.22
CA LYS A 133 26.30 1.03 -1.84
C LYS A 133 26.18 0.94 -3.36
N CYS A 134 25.82 2.05 -3.98
CA CYS A 134 25.78 2.17 -5.43
C CYS A 134 26.67 3.32 -5.89
N ARG A 135 27.81 2.96 -6.51
CA ARG A 135 28.81 3.90 -7.02
C ARG A 135 28.43 4.46 -8.40
N ILE A 136 27.29 5.13 -8.45
CA ILE A 136 26.80 5.84 -9.63
C ILE A 136 26.85 7.36 -9.41
N GLY A 137 26.60 8.16 -10.46
CA GLY A 137 26.66 9.61 -10.43
C GLY A 137 28.02 10.14 -10.89
N PHE A 138 28.40 11.31 -10.38
CA PHE A 138 29.61 12.03 -10.78
C PHE A 138 30.91 11.36 -10.29
N SER A 139 31.86 11.18 -11.19
CA SER A 139 33.19 10.59 -10.99
C SER A 139 34.22 11.31 -11.88
N SER A 140 35.51 11.20 -11.57
CA SER A 140 36.59 11.73 -12.40
C SER A 140 37.61 10.65 -12.75
N ILE A 141 38.24 10.78 -13.91
CA ILE A 141 39.24 9.82 -14.42
C ILE A 141 40.58 10.51 -14.63
N ASN A 142 41.65 9.76 -14.35
CA ASN A 142 43.00 10.13 -14.73
C ASN A 142 43.64 9.05 -15.62
N ASN A 143 44.00 9.39 -16.87
CA ASN A 143 44.53 8.43 -17.84
C ASN A 143 46.06 8.21 -17.69
N VAL A 144 46.70 8.85 -16.70
CA VAL A 144 48.14 8.70 -16.46
C VAL A 144 48.34 7.84 -15.21
N GLU A 145 49.14 6.78 -15.32
CA GLU A 145 49.72 6.04 -14.19
C GLU A 145 50.65 6.95 -13.39
N THR A 146 50.08 7.95 -12.74
CA THR A 146 50.79 8.72 -11.72
C THR A 146 50.44 8.08 -10.41
N SER A 147 51.45 7.63 -9.66
CA SER A 147 51.28 7.18 -8.29
C SER A 147 50.69 8.33 -7.46
N MET A 148 49.35 8.42 -7.37
CA MET A 148 48.61 9.47 -6.65
C MET A 148 48.70 9.30 -5.12
N HIS A 149 49.84 8.83 -4.61
CA HIS A 149 50.11 8.72 -3.18
C HIS A 149 50.53 10.04 -2.54
N ASN A 150 50.80 11.09 -3.33
CA ASN A 150 51.11 12.41 -2.81
C ASN A 150 50.11 13.45 -3.32
N HIS A 151 49.38 14.01 -2.35
CA HIS A 151 48.54 15.19 -2.37
C HIS A 151 48.61 16.11 -3.63
N GLY A 152 47.44 16.35 -4.24
CA GLY A 152 47.05 17.69 -4.70
C GLY A 152 47.26 18.08 -6.16
N ASP A 153 48.21 17.49 -6.90
CA ASP A 153 48.72 18.16 -8.11
C ASP A 153 48.30 17.57 -9.47
N VAL A 154 47.58 16.45 -9.52
CA VAL A 154 47.15 15.87 -10.80
C VAL A 154 45.69 16.20 -11.09
N LEU A 155 45.47 17.10 -12.05
CA LEU A 155 44.15 17.43 -12.55
C LEU A 155 43.55 16.20 -13.27
N PRO A 156 42.30 15.81 -12.97
CA PRO A 156 41.63 14.77 -13.73
C PRO A 156 41.57 15.15 -15.21
N ASN A 157 41.76 14.14 -16.06
CA ASN A 157 41.71 14.33 -17.51
C ASN A 157 40.27 14.57 -17.93
N ASP A 158 39.35 13.73 -17.44
CA ASP A 158 37.95 13.69 -17.85
C ASP A 158 37.02 13.42 -16.67
N PHE A 159 35.75 13.82 -16.83
CA PHE A 159 34.69 13.57 -15.85
C PHE A 159 33.63 12.66 -16.44
N ILE A 160 33.10 11.80 -15.59
CA ILE A 160 32.05 10.87 -15.93
C ILE A 160 30.87 11.07 -15.01
N TYR A 161 29.67 10.93 -15.56
CA TYR A 161 28.45 10.77 -14.80
C TYR A 161 27.75 9.47 -15.22
N ILE A 162 27.50 8.58 -14.26
CA ILE A 162 26.72 7.36 -14.49
C ILE A 162 25.29 7.59 -14.01
N SER A 163 24.32 7.46 -14.91
CA SER A 163 22.90 7.52 -14.61
C SER A 163 22.21 6.17 -14.87
N LEU A 164 21.09 5.94 -14.21
CA LEU A 164 20.21 4.82 -14.46
C LEU A 164 19.12 5.24 -15.45
N GLU A 165 18.76 4.34 -16.38
CA GLU A 165 17.67 4.52 -17.32
C GLU A 165 16.37 3.88 -16.84
N ILE A 166 15.29 4.35 -17.45
CA ILE A 166 13.94 3.85 -17.24
C ILE A 166 13.86 2.41 -17.79
N ALA A 167 13.55 1.44 -16.92
CA ALA A 167 13.38 0.04 -17.33
C ALA A 167 12.03 -0.22 -18.04
N ASN A 168 11.02 0.61 -17.80
CA ASN A 168 9.67 0.45 -18.35
C ASN A 168 8.91 1.78 -18.45
N ASN A 169 7.74 1.81 -19.07
CA ASN A 169 6.91 3.03 -19.21
C ASN A 169 6.45 3.72 -17.90
N LYS A 170 6.88 3.25 -16.71
CA LYS A 170 6.48 3.78 -15.40
C LYS A 170 7.62 4.46 -14.62
N ASN A 171 8.69 4.90 -15.29
CA ASN A 171 9.85 5.57 -14.65
C ASN A 171 10.43 4.78 -13.47
N ARG A 172 10.65 3.48 -13.66
CA ARG A 172 11.16 2.58 -12.62
C ARG A 172 12.52 2.03 -12.95
N PHE A 173 13.27 1.79 -11.89
CA PHE A 173 14.43 0.93 -11.86
C PHE A 173 14.14 -0.25 -10.94
N GLN A 174 14.26 -1.45 -11.48
CA GLN A 174 13.90 -2.66 -10.76
C GLN A 174 15.19 -3.31 -10.21
N LEU A 175 15.26 -3.52 -8.90
CA LEU A 175 16.38 -4.20 -8.26
C LEU A 175 16.36 -5.71 -8.55
N GLY A 176 15.17 -6.30 -8.66
CA GLY A 176 14.99 -7.72 -8.96
C GLY A 176 13.54 -8.08 -9.25
N THR A 177 13.30 -9.30 -9.74
CA THR A 177 11.96 -9.91 -9.90
C THR A 177 11.77 -10.97 -8.84
N ILE A 178 10.95 -10.68 -7.83
CA ILE A 178 10.63 -11.66 -6.79
C ILE A 178 9.53 -12.58 -7.29
N THR A 179 9.82 -13.88 -7.39
CA THR A 179 8.81 -14.88 -7.75
C THR A 179 8.06 -15.34 -6.51
N VAL A 180 6.73 -15.36 -6.60
CA VAL A 180 5.84 -15.78 -5.52
C VAL A 180 4.76 -16.74 -6.05
N PRO A 181 4.41 -17.79 -5.31
CA PRO A 181 3.35 -18.71 -5.71
C PRO A 181 1.95 -18.07 -5.55
N THR A 182 1.06 -18.29 -6.52
CA THR A 182 -0.26 -17.62 -6.60
C THR A 182 -1.24 -18.01 -5.47
N TYR A 183 -1.05 -19.17 -4.83
CA TYR A 183 -2.03 -19.77 -3.92
C TYR A 183 -1.66 -19.69 -2.43
N ILE A 184 -0.46 -19.22 -2.09
CA ILE A 184 0.02 -19.28 -0.69
C ILE A 184 0.01 -17.90 -0.05
N HIS A 185 -0.73 -17.76 1.06
CA HIS A 185 -0.89 -16.54 1.86
C HIS A 185 0.42 -16.08 2.56
N ASN A 186 1.57 -16.43 2.00
CA ASN A 186 2.87 -16.13 2.56
C ASN A 186 3.19 -14.64 2.43
N LEU A 187 3.76 -14.15 3.51
CA LEU A 187 4.39 -12.84 3.55
C LEU A 187 5.87 -12.99 3.25
N TYR A 188 6.41 -12.01 2.54
CA TYR A 188 7.83 -11.96 2.22
C TYR A 188 8.38 -10.63 2.72
N ALA A 189 9.65 -10.62 3.07
CA ALA A 189 10.39 -9.39 3.33
C ALA A 189 11.52 -9.24 2.31
N VAL A 190 11.82 -7.99 1.96
CA VAL A 190 12.90 -7.64 1.04
C VAL A 190 13.77 -6.56 1.67
N ILE A 191 15.07 -6.59 1.37
CA ILE A 191 16.01 -5.56 1.77
C ILE A 191 15.93 -4.42 0.76
N CYS A 192 15.68 -3.21 1.25
CA CYS A 192 15.70 -1.99 0.45
C CYS A 192 16.98 -1.19 0.74
N PRO A 193 17.50 -0.46 -0.26
CA PRO A 193 18.65 0.40 -0.03
C PRO A 193 18.41 1.45 1.07
N SER A 194 19.47 1.84 1.77
CA SER A 194 19.41 2.87 2.81
C SER A 194 19.47 4.28 2.21
N LYS A 195 19.20 5.31 3.02
CA LYS A 195 19.31 6.72 2.59
C LYS A 195 20.68 7.08 2.00
N ASN A 196 21.74 6.42 2.47
CA ASN A 196 23.12 6.68 2.06
C ASN A 196 23.59 5.77 0.90
N TRP A 197 22.65 5.08 0.23
CA TRP A 197 22.94 4.15 -0.86
C TRP A 197 23.76 4.78 -1.99
N VAL A 198 23.46 6.03 -2.35
CA VAL A 198 24.22 6.83 -3.32
C VAL A 198 24.87 8.04 -2.62
N SER A 199 25.99 8.51 -3.16
CA SER A 199 26.68 9.71 -2.65
C SER A 199 25.94 10.99 -3.07
N GLU A 200 25.63 11.88 -2.12
CA GLU A 200 25.02 13.19 -2.43
C GLU A 200 25.94 14.04 -3.33
N TYR A 201 27.27 13.93 -3.15
CA TYR A 201 28.27 14.57 -4.01
C TYR A 201 28.34 13.98 -5.42
N GLY A 202 27.81 12.77 -5.61
CA GLY A 202 27.59 12.17 -6.92
C GLY A 202 26.54 12.92 -7.74
N LEU A 203 25.96 14.00 -7.21
CA LEU A 203 24.85 14.75 -7.79
C LEU A 203 23.61 13.84 -7.97
N LEU A 204 23.45 12.94 -7.00
CA LEU A 204 22.38 11.98 -6.88
C LEU A 204 21.79 12.07 -5.48
N LYS A 205 20.51 11.79 -5.35
CA LYS A 205 19.87 11.70 -4.05
C LYS A 205 18.88 10.55 -4.03
N TYR A 206 19.03 9.67 -3.04
CA TYR A 206 18.09 8.59 -2.81
C TYR A 206 17.22 8.89 -1.58
N ASN A 207 15.91 8.88 -1.78
CA ASN A 207 14.93 9.09 -0.72
C ASN A 207 14.21 7.75 -0.44
N PRO A 208 14.48 7.07 0.68
CA PRO A 208 13.82 5.80 1.00
C PRO A 208 12.32 5.99 1.24
N ASN A 209 11.54 4.97 0.90
CA ASN A 209 10.10 4.93 1.14
C ASN A 209 9.79 4.13 2.41
N ASN A 210 9.23 4.81 3.41
CA ASN A 210 8.99 4.22 4.72
C ASN A 210 7.65 3.44 4.83
N HIS A 211 6.87 3.35 3.75
CA HIS A 211 5.61 2.62 3.78
C HIS A 211 5.86 1.12 3.87
N PHE A 212 5.10 0.39 4.69
CA PHE A 212 5.29 -1.04 4.97
C PHE A 212 6.71 -1.43 5.43
N MET A 213 7.48 -0.50 6.00
CA MET A 213 8.72 -0.87 6.68
C MET A 213 8.41 -1.68 7.93
N ILE A 214 9.24 -2.70 8.16
CA ILE A 214 9.15 -3.52 9.35
C ILE A 214 9.82 -2.76 10.50
N HIS A 215 9.10 -2.59 11.60
CA HIS A 215 9.62 -1.94 12.79
C HIS A 215 10.14 -3.01 13.76
N PHE A 216 11.44 -3.01 14.01
CA PHE A 216 12.03 -3.96 14.95
C PHE A 216 11.88 -3.47 16.40
N PRO A 217 11.83 -4.38 17.38
CA PRO A 217 11.89 -4.02 18.80
C PRO A 217 13.15 -3.19 19.14
N ASP A 218 13.01 -2.27 20.11
CA ASP A 218 14.10 -1.37 20.54
C ASP A 218 15.38 -2.15 20.92
N GLY A 219 16.53 -1.66 20.46
CA GLY A 219 17.85 -2.26 20.70
C GLY A 219 18.30 -3.30 19.67
N ILE A 220 17.43 -3.68 18.73
CA ILE A 220 17.76 -4.56 17.59
C ILE A 220 18.08 -3.73 16.33
N THR A 221 17.49 -2.54 16.21
CA THR A 221 17.69 -1.64 15.06
C THR A 221 19.15 -1.23 14.84
N ASP A 222 19.99 -1.27 15.89
CA ASP A 222 21.39 -0.87 15.81
C ASP A 222 22.23 -1.78 14.90
N SER A 223 21.76 -2.99 14.56
CA SER A 223 22.46 -3.90 13.63
C SER A 223 22.08 -3.74 12.16
N PHE A 224 20.95 -3.11 11.85
CA PHE A 224 20.45 -3.02 10.48
C PHE A 224 20.66 -1.62 9.90
N ASP A 225 21.67 -1.47 9.05
CA ASP A 225 21.98 -0.24 8.32
C ASP A 225 21.13 -0.03 7.05
N ARG A 226 20.33 -1.04 6.65
CA ARG A 226 19.40 -1.06 5.51
C ARG A 226 17.98 -1.29 6.00
N HIS A 227 17.01 -0.84 5.19
CA HIS A 227 15.60 -0.96 5.55
C HIS A 227 15.04 -2.30 5.08
N ILE A 228 14.31 -3.00 5.95
CA ILE A 228 13.56 -4.20 5.56
C ILE A 228 12.09 -3.83 5.37
N LYS A 229 11.54 -4.23 4.22
CA LYS A 229 10.17 -3.91 3.82
C LYS A 229 9.36 -5.17 3.68
N LEU A 230 8.14 -5.14 4.22
CA LEU A 230 7.17 -6.19 4.04
C LEU A 230 6.59 -6.11 2.62
N MET A 231 6.65 -7.22 1.90
CA MET A 231 6.02 -7.39 0.61
C MET A 231 4.79 -8.28 0.76
N ASN A 232 3.63 -7.71 0.48
CA ASN A 232 2.35 -8.43 0.47
C ASN A 232 1.85 -8.60 -0.97
N PRO A 233 2.07 -9.75 -1.62
CA PRO A 233 1.63 -9.99 -3.00
C PRO A 233 0.09 -10.09 -3.15
N TRP A 234 -0.66 -10.10 -2.05
CA TRP A 234 -2.12 -10.29 -2.03
C TRP A 234 -2.94 -9.01 -2.15
N ASN A 235 -2.32 -7.83 -2.10
CA ASN A 235 -3.02 -6.55 -2.24
C ASN A 235 -3.41 -6.30 -3.71
N ARG A 236 -4.35 -7.11 -4.22
CA ARG A 236 -4.86 -7.04 -5.59
C ARG A 236 -5.51 -5.68 -5.83
N GLY A 237 -4.81 -4.83 -6.58
CA GLY A 237 -5.20 -3.45 -6.86
C GLY A 237 -4.01 -2.50 -6.94
N GLU A 238 -2.87 -2.88 -6.36
CA GLU A 238 -1.61 -2.16 -6.52
C GLU A 238 -0.80 -2.70 -7.70
N ASP A 239 0.04 -1.82 -8.26
CA ASP A 239 1.05 -2.20 -9.24
C ASP A 239 1.90 -3.35 -8.66
N ASN A 240 2.34 -4.31 -9.47
CA ASN A 240 3.15 -5.45 -9.01
C ASN A 240 4.59 -5.04 -8.68
N PHE A 241 4.76 -4.01 -7.86
CA PHE A 241 6.00 -3.33 -7.58
C PHE A 241 6.08 -2.90 -6.12
N CYS A 242 7.01 -3.50 -5.38
CA CYS A 242 7.37 -3.10 -4.04
C CYS A 242 8.35 -1.91 -4.11
N LEU A 243 7.85 -0.69 -3.88
CA LEU A 243 8.64 0.54 -3.91
C LEU A 243 9.58 0.62 -2.70
N CYS A 244 10.89 0.63 -2.93
CA CYS A 244 11.90 0.86 -1.89
C CYS A 244 12.18 2.35 -1.67
N GLY A 245 12.13 3.17 -2.71
CA GLY A 245 12.42 4.60 -2.61
C GLY A 245 12.50 5.30 -3.96
N HIS A 246 12.85 6.59 -3.95
CA HIS A 246 12.93 7.42 -5.15
C HIS A 246 14.35 7.95 -5.34
N LEU A 247 14.91 7.75 -6.53
CA LEU A 247 16.23 8.25 -6.92
C LEU A 247 16.07 9.50 -7.79
N GLU A 248 16.63 10.61 -7.33
CA GLU A 248 16.77 11.85 -8.08
C GLU A 248 18.13 11.87 -8.80
N GLN A 249 18.11 12.19 -10.10
CA GLN A 249 19.31 12.20 -10.94
C GLN A 249 19.40 13.51 -11.73
N ASN A 250 20.59 14.11 -11.84
CA ASN A 250 20.77 15.37 -12.56
C ASN A 250 20.78 15.20 -14.10
N PHE A 251 21.34 14.09 -14.59
CA PHE A 251 21.46 13.81 -16.03
C PHE A 251 20.59 12.63 -16.49
N GLY A 252 19.57 12.27 -15.70
CA GLY A 252 18.58 11.24 -16.01
C GLY A 252 17.20 11.62 -15.43
N PRO A 253 16.15 10.86 -15.75
CA PRO A 253 14.86 11.02 -15.09
C PRO A 253 14.96 10.58 -13.62
N SER A 254 14.09 11.13 -12.76
CA SER A 254 13.87 10.55 -11.43
C SER A 254 13.22 9.17 -11.57
N LEU A 255 13.63 8.23 -10.73
CA LEU A 255 13.24 6.83 -10.83
C LEU A 255 12.71 6.29 -9.50
N ASP A 256 11.61 5.54 -9.57
CA ASP A 256 11.18 4.67 -8.50
C ASP A 256 12.08 3.43 -8.46
N ILE A 257 12.71 3.18 -7.33
CA ILE A 257 13.59 2.03 -7.08
C ILE A 257 12.83 1.00 -6.27
N GLY A 258 12.86 -0.27 -6.68
CA GLY A 258 12.15 -1.32 -5.96
C GLY A 258 12.15 -2.67 -6.67
N TYR A 259 11.31 -3.59 -6.22
CA TYR A 259 11.22 -4.95 -6.75
C TYR A 259 9.92 -5.13 -7.51
N ASN A 260 9.96 -5.71 -8.71
CA ASN A 260 8.72 -6.28 -9.24
C ASN A 260 8.49 -7.64 -8.59
N TYR A 261 7.24 -8.06 -8.50
CA TYR A 261 6.93 -9.44 -8.18
C TYR A 261 6.12 -10.11 -9.28
N TYR A 262 6.43 -11.39 -9.50
CA TYR A 262 5.77 -12.24 -10.48
C TYR A 262 5.08 -13.41 -9.77
N GLN A 263 3.77 -13.52 -9.98
CA GLN A 263 2.98 -14.63 -9.48
C GLN A 263 3.03 -15.80 -10.47
N TYR A 264 3.41 -16.98 -10.00
CA TYR A 264 3.34 -18.21 -10.78
C TYR A 264 2.40 -19.22 -10.13
N TYR A 265 1.70 -19.99 -10.97
CA TYR A 265 0.90 -21.11 -10.50
C TYR A 265 1.83 -22.22 -10.03
N ALA A 266 1.95 -22.40 -8.71
CA ALA A 266 2.53 -23.61 -8.16
C ALA A 266 1.61 -24.79 -8.51
N SER A 267 2.18 -25.89 -9.00
CA SER A 267 1.45 -27.11 -9.40
C SER A 267 0.77 -27.79 -8.23
N GLU A 268 1.19 -27.49 -7.01
CA GLU A 268 0.57 -27.92 -5.77
C GLU A 268 0.28 -26.67 -4.93
N PRO A 269 -0.97 -26.40 -4.54
CA PRO A 269 -1.21 -25.50 -3.44
C PRO A 269 -0.66 -26.22 -2.21
N THR A 270 0.52 -25.84 -1.74
CA THR A 270 0.83 -26.05 -0.33
C THR A 270 -0.18 -25.21 0.44
N LEU A 271 -1.30 -25.85 0.78
CA LEU A 271 -2.06 -25.49 1.98
C LEU A 271 -1.01 -25.23 3.05
N PHE A 272 -1.07 -24.05 3.65
CA PHE A 272 -0.28 -23.59 4.78
C PHE A 272 0.58 -24.68 5.40
N VAL A 273 1.90 -24.57 5.23
CA VAL A 273 2.86 -25.41 5.93
C VAL A 273 2.63 -25.15 7.43
N ASP A 274 2.00 -26.13 8.09
CA ASP A 274 1.63 -26.20 9.50
C ASP A 274 0.86 -24.98 10.05
N GLU A 275 -0.47 -24.96 9.88
CA GLU A 275 -1.33 -24.00 10.61
C GLU A 275 -1.39 -24.38 12.09
N TYR A 276 -0.57 -23.73 12.89
CA TYR A 276 -0.72 -23.79 14.33
C TYR A 276 -1.94 -22.99 14.76
N SER A 277 -2.53 -23.34 15.90
CA SER A 277 -3.48 -22.45 16.55
C SER A 277 -2.72 -21.49 17.46
N LEU A 278 -3.13 -20.23 17.51
CA LEU A 278 -2.65 -19.34 18.55
C LEU A 278 -3.19 -19.85 19.89
N VAL A 279 -2.30 -20.28 20.77
CA VAL A 279 -2.64 -20.86 22.08
C VAL A 279 -2.41 -19.83 23.17
N PHE A 280 -3.25 -19.90 24.18
CA PHE A 280 -3.09 -19.12 25.39
C PHE A 280 -2.57 -20.01 26.53
N GLU A 281 -1.33 -19.74 26.98
CA GLU A 281 -0.69 -20.45 28.09
C GLU A 281 0.00 -19.47 29.04
N ASN A 282 -0.14 -19.66 30.36
CA ASN A 282 0.59 -18.89 31.38
C ASN A 282 0.57 -17.36 31.21
N ASN A 283 -0.57 -16.77 30.84
CA ASN A 283 -0.69 -15.32 30.54
C ASN A 283 0.10 -14.84 29.32
N THR A 284 0.49 -15.74 28.43
CA THR A 284 1.17 -15.46 27.16
C THR A 284 0.41 -16.01 25.97
N LEU A 285 0.51 -15.33 24.84
CA LEU A 285 -0.04 -15.79 23.57
C LEU A 285 1.09 -16.41 22.76
N ILE A 286 1.00 -17.72 22.58
CA ILE A 286 2.03 -18.53 21.95
C ILE A 286 1.51 -18.98 20.60
N CYS A 287 2.33 -18.80 19.59
CA CYS A 287 2.12 -19.39 18.27
C CYS A 287 3.28 -20.35 18.00
N GLU A 288 2.96 -21.63 17.83
CA GLU A 288 3.93 -22.74 17.85
C GLU A 288 4.71 -22.76 19.17
N GLU A 289 5.94 -22.23 19.19
CA GLU A 289 6.79 -22.10 20.38
C GLU A 289 7.11 -20.65 20.75
N TRP A 290 6.60 -19.69 19.98
CA TRP A 290 6.96 -18.29 20.07
C TRP A 290 5.91 -17.46 20.79
N ASP A 291 6.32 -16.76 21.86
CA ASP A 291 5.53 -15.64 22.41
C ASP A 291 5.49 -14.51 21.37
N ILE A 292 4.29 -14.22 20.86
CA ILE A 292 4.06 -13.25 19.77
C ILE A 292 4.43 -11.81 20.15
N PHE A 293 4.60 -11.52 21.44
CA PHE A 293 5.05 -10.22 21.95
C PHE A 293 6.49 -10.24 22.46
N SER A 294 7.20 -11.36 22.28
CA SER A 294 8.61 -11.47 22.61
C SER A 294 9.44 -10.48 21.79
N LYS A 295 10.56 -10.05 22.37
CA LYS A 295 11.52 -9.15 21.73
C LYS A 295 12.27 -9.83 20.59
N ASN A 296 12.24 -11.16 20.53
CA ASN A 296 12.98 -11.96 19.55
C ASN A 296 12.19 -12.23 18.27
N VAL A 297 10.96 -11.72 18.18
CA VAL A 297 10.07 -11.93 17.04
C VAL A 297 9.45 -10.61 16.59
N VAL A 298 9.06 -10.57 15.32
CA VAL A 298 8.12 -9.58 14.79
C VAL A 298 6.92 -10.33 14.25
N ALA A 299 5.75 -10.05 14.79
CA ALA A 299 4.50 -10.66 14.35
C ALA A 299 3.68 -9.70 13.47
N PHE A 300 2.91 -10.27 12.55
CA PHE A 300 1.98 -9.57 11.66
C PHE A 300 0.60 -10.20 11.75
N ILE A 301 -0.43 -9.37 11.69
CA ILE A 301 -1.83 -9.82 11.61
C ILE A 301 -2.28 -9.68 10.15
N ILE A 302 -2.73 -10.80 9.58
CA ILE A 302 -3.26 -10.92 8.24
C ILE A 302 -4.77 -11.11 8.35
N SER A 303 -5.53 -10.16 7.82
CA SER A 303 -6.99 -10.28 7.70
C SER A 303 -7.35 -10.53 6.25
N ILE A 304 -7.97 -11.67 5.94
CA ILE A 304 -8.41 -12.03 4.59
C ILE A 304 -9.88 -11.69 4.34
N PRO A 305 -10.28 -11.28 3.13
CA PRO A 305 -11.66 -10.86 2.82
C PRO A 305 -12.71 -11.92 3.08
N GLN A 306 -12.35 -13.21 2.95
CA GLN A 306 -13.27 -14.33 3.16
C GLN A 306 -13.85 -14.36 4.58
N TYR A 307 -13.10 -13.85 5.57
CA TYR A 307 -13.51 -13.80 6.98
C TYR A 307 -13.73 -12.37 7.48
N ASN A 308 -13.85 -11.39 6.57
CA ASN A 308 -14.02 -9.98 6.93
C ASN A 308 -15.10 -9.32 6.05
N PHE A 309 -16.33 -9.21 6.55
CA PHE A 309 -17.42 -8.60 5.78
C PHE A 309 -17.26 -7.08 5.59
N GLN A 310 -16.36 -6.44 6.34
CA GLN A 310 -16.10 -4.99 6.29
C GLN A 310 -15.08 -4.62 5.21
N SER A 311 -14.30 -5.58 4.70
CA SER A 311 -13.24 -5.33 3.73
C SER A 311 -13.24 -6.37 2.62
N ASN A 312 -13.12 -5.90 1.37
CA ASN A 312 -12.92 -6.77 0.21
C ASN A 312 -11.42 -7.00 -0.12
N ARG A 313 -10.50 -6.51 0.71
CA ARG A 313 -9.05 -6.63 0.52
C ARG A 313 -8.37 -7.30 1.69
N THR A 314 -7.34 -8.08 1.37
CA THR A 314 -6.41 -8.60 2.38
C THR A 314 -5.64 -7.43 2.99
N THR A 315 -5.68 -7.31 4.31
CA THR A 315 -4.92 -6.31 5.05
C THR A 315 -3.85 -6.97 5.89
N VAL A 316 -2.67 -6.36 5.94
CA VAL A 316 -1.55 -6.84 6.75
C VAL A 316 -1.05 -5.67 7.58
N HIS A 317 -0.90 -5.89 8.87
CA HIS A 317 -0.37 -4.89 9.78
C HIS A 317 0.52 -5.54 10.83
N GLN A 318 1.54 -4.82 11.26
CA GLN A 318 2.44 -5.30 12.30
C GLN A 318 1.71 -5.32 13.65
N LEU A 319 1.92 -6.40 14.39
CA LEU A 319 1.33 -6.64 15.69
C LEU A 319 1.98 -5.75 16.76
N THR A 320 1.15 -5.21 17.65
CA THR A 320 1.56 -4.43 18.82
C THR A 320 0.84 -4.96 20.05
N LYS A 321 1.31 -4.63 21.25
CA LYS A 321 0.65 -5.05 22.51
C LYS A 321 -0.83 -4.61 22.62
N ASN A 322 -1.22 -3.57 21.88
CA ASN A 322 -2.58 -3.02 21.86
C ASN A 322 -3.42 -3.57 20.70
N SER A 323 -2.86 -4.44 19.86
CA SER A 323 -3.59 -5.03 18.75
C SER A 323 -4.75 -5.89 19.26
N LYS A 324 -5.89 -5.79 18.57
CA LYS A 324 -7.03 -6.69 18.78
C LYS A 324 -6.96 -7.83 17.77
N PHE A 325 -7.46 -8.99 18.16
CA PHE A 325 -7.52 -10.18 17.32
C PHE A 325 -8.96 -10.45 16.90
N TYR A 326 -9.12 -10.82 15.63
CA TYR A 326 -10.42 -11.16 15.06
C TYR A 326 -10.43 -12.59 14.52
N SER A 327 -11.59 -13.23 14.58
CA SER A 327 -11.78 -14.60 14.14
C SER A 327 -11.51 -14.70 12.64
N GLY A 328 -10.76 -15.74 12.25
CA GLY A 328 -10.33 -15.95 10.87
C GLY A 328 -9.13 -15.08 10.44
N GLU A 329 -8.55 -14.29 11.35
CA GLU A 329 -7.24 -13.68 11.10
C GLU A 329 -6.11 -14.69 11.33
N ILE A 330 -5.00 -14.46 10.62
CA ILE A 330 -3.79 -15.27 10.68
C ILE A 330 -2.68 -14.40 11.27
N ILE A 331 -1.92 -14.95 12.21
CA ILE A 331 -0.72 -14.35 12.79
C ILE A 331 0.49 -14.94 12.07
N ALA A 332 1.29 -14.12 11.41
CA ALA A 332 2.55 -14.53 10.80
C ALA A 332 3.72 -14.08 11.67
N ILE A 333 4.65 -14.96 11.99
CA ILE A 333 5.81 -14.65 12.83
C ILE A 333 7.09 -14.69 12.02
N MET A 334 7.84 -13.59 12.11
CA MET A 334 9.23 -13.50 11.70
C MET A 334 10.13 -13.65 12.93
N VAL A 335 10.95 -14.69 12.96
CA VAL A 335 11.99 -14.89 13.98
C VAL A 335 13.19 -14.00 13.65
N LEU A 336 13.64 -13.19 14.62
CA LEU A 336 14.66 -12.16 14.35
C LEU A 336 16.06 -12.73 14.18
N GLU A 337 16.37 -13.87 14.80
CA GLU A 337 17.67 -14.53 14.65
C GLU A 337 17.88 -15.02 13.21
N GLU A 338 16.88 -15.70 12.64
CA GLU A 338 16.89 -16.15 11.25
C GLU A 338 16.97 -14.98 10.27
N MET A 339 16.16 -13.95 10.51
CA MET A 339 16.17 -12.74 9.70
C MET A 339 17.52 -12.02 9.75
N LYS A 340 18.17 -12.00 10.92
CA LYS A 340 19.51 -11.43 11.08
C LYS A 340 20.56 -12.23 10.30
N GLY A 341 20.55 -13.55 10.40
CA GLY A 341 21.45 -14.42 9.60
C GLY A 341 21.27 -14.17 8.10
N TRP A 342 20.02 -14.18 7.64
CA TRP A 342 19.68 -13.86 6.25
C TRP A 342 20.19 -12.48 5.82
N TYR A 343 20.05 -11.45 6.67
CA TYR A 343 20.48 -10.09 6.36
C TYR A 343 22.00 -9.93 6.28
N GLU A 344 22.74 -10.60 7.16
CA GLU A 344 24.20 -10.58 7.19
C GLU A 344 24.78 -11.27 5.95
N GLU A 345 24.10 -12.31 5.45
CA GLU A 345 24.49 -13.05 4.25
C GLU A 345 24.03 -12.37 2.94
N ASN A 346 23.10 -11.41 3.00
CA ASN A 346 22.50 -10.78 1.82
C ASN A 346 22.72 -9.26 1.75
N ASP A 347 23.65 -8.88 0.89
CA ASP A 347 23.85 -7.53 0.38
C ASP A 347 23.46 -7.39 -1.11
N GLY A 348 23.07 -8.50 -1.73
CA GLY A 348 22.74 -8.61 -3.14
C GLY A 348 21.28 -8.30 -3.49
N PHE A 349 21.04 -8.13 -4.79
CA PHE A 349 19.72 -7.93 -5.35
C PHE A 349 18.97 -9.25 -5.56
N ASN A 350 17.65 -9.12 -5.69
CA ASN A 350 16.74 -10.19 -6.09
C ASN A 350 16.59 -11.34 -5.09
N ASP A 351 16.75 -11.05 -3.79
CA ASP A 351 16.48 -12.00 -2.72
C ASP A 351 15.25 -11.61 -1.88
N LYS A 352 14.68 -12.59 -1.18
CA LYS A 352 13.52 -12.45 -0.29
C LYS A 352 13.68 -13.32 0.95
N PHE A 353 13.22 -12.80 2.08
CA PHE A 353 12.99 -13.60 3.27
C PHE A 353 11.54 -14.07 3.29
N GLU A 354 11.32 -15.37 3.40
CA GLU A 354 9.98 -15.94 3.52
C GLU A 354 9.63 -16.09 5.00
N ILE A 355 8.50 -15.53 5.42
CA ILE A 355 7.98 -15.74 6.77
C ILE A 355 7.41 -17.15 6.84
N GLN A 356 7.83 -17.95 7.83
CA GLN A 356 7.58 -19.40 7.87
C GLN A 356 6.47 -19.81 8.86
N THR A 357 6.38 -19.16 10.01
CA THR A 357 5.42 -19.56 11.06
C THR A 357 4.10 -18.79 10.92
N TYR A 358 3.00 -19.53 10.84
CA TYR A 358 1.64 -18.98 10.76
C TYR A 358 0.73 -19.63 11.80
N CYS A 359 -0.05 -18.81 12.52
CA CYS A 359 -1.09 -19.28 13.42
C CYS A 359 -2.45 -18.70 13.11
N ASN A 360 -3.47 -19.54 13.19
CA ASN A 360 -4.85 -19.07 13.17
C ASN A 360 -5.23 -18.48 14.53
N VAL A 361 -5.93 -17.34 14.50
CA VAL A 361 -6.63 -16.84 15.69
C VAL A 361 -7.75 -17.83 16.06
N PRO A 362 -7.76 -18.39 17.29
CA PRO A 362 -8.72 -19.41 17.68
C PRO A 362 -10.13 -18.83 17.80
N ASN A 363 -11.11 -19.70 17.61
CA ASN A 363 -12.50 -19.43 17.97
C ASN A 363 -12.74 -19.81 19.44
N PHE A 364 -13.55 -19.02 20.13
CA PHE A 364 -14.02 -19.31 21.49
C PHE A 364 -15.53 -19.45 21.50
N ASN A 365 -16.05 -20.29 22.40
CA ASN A 365 -17.48 -20.41 22.57
C ASN A 365 -18.11 -19.05 22.94
N ALA A 366 -19.19 -18.71 22.26
CA ALA A 366 -19.95 -17.49 22.50
C ALA A 366 -21.45 -17.75 22.41
N ASN A 367 -22.21 -16.98 23.17
CA ASN A 367 -23.68 -16.97 23.08
C ASN A 367 -24.13 -15.63 22.53
N LEU A 368 -25.14 -15.66 21.67
CA LEU A 368 -25.83 -14.44 21.29
C LEU A 368 -26.79 -14.01 22.40
N ARG A 369 -26.73 -12.73 22.77
CA ARG A 369 -27.59 -12.14 23.80
C ARG A 369 -28.19 -10.83 23.37
N LEU A 370 -29.38 -10.54 23.89
CA LEU A 370 -30.08 -9.28 23.69
C LEU A 370 -29.35 -8.14 24.40
N ARG A 371 -29.13 -7.05 23.68
CA ARG A 371 -28.60 -5.79 24.19
C ARG A 371 -29.58 -4.66 23.87
N ILE A 372 -29.80 -3.81 24.86
CA ILE A 372 -30.67 -2.62 24.75
C ILE A 372 -29.91 -1.43 25.33
N ASN A 373 -29.76 -0.36 24.55
CA ASN A 373 -29.06 0.85 24.98
C ASN A 373 -27.69 0.56 25.63
N ASP A 374 -26.87 -0.26 24.97
CA ASP A 374 -25.56 -0.75 25.43
C ASP A 374 -25.56 -1.65 26.67
N THR A 375 -26.73 -1.99 27.22
CA THR A 375 -26.86 -2.87 28.39
C THR A 375 -27.25 -4.27 27.97
N LEU A 376 -26.45 -5.26 28.35
CA LEU A 376 -26.78 -6.68 28.18
C LEU A 376 -27.97 -7.03 29.07
N GLN A 377 -28.99 -7.65 28.50
CA GLN A 377 -30.21 -7.98 29.24
C GLN A 377 -30.07 -9.34 29.92
N LEU A 378 -30.48 -9.39 31.20
CA LEU A 378 -30.62 -10.65 31.91
C LEU A 378 -31.96 -11.28 31.51
N LEU A 379 -31.92 -12.57 31.21
CA LEU A 379 -33.08 -13.35 30.81
C LEU A 379 -33.44 -14.34 31.92
N THR A 380 -34.74 -14.61 32.02
CA THR A 380 -35.29 -15.52 33.03
C THR A 380 -36.08 -16.62 32.35
N THR A 381 -35.76 -17.87 32.65
CA THR A 381 -36.49 -19.04 32.15
C THR A 381 -37.87 -19.11 32.77
N ILE A 382 -38.89 -19.29 31.94
CA ILE A 382 -40.29 -19.46 32.32
C ILE A 382 -40.88 -20.68 31.61
N ASP A 383 -41.98 -21.20 32.16
CA ASP A 383 -42.81 -22.19 31.49
C ASP A 383 -43.98 -21.46 30.82
N ASP A 384 -43.91 -21.33 29.49
CA ASP A 384 -44.91 -20.65 28.66
C ASP A 384 -45.91 -21.67 28.07
N GLU A 385 -47.20 -21.35 28.08
CA GLU A 385 -48.25 -22.27 27.61
C GLU A 385 -48.14 -22.64 26.12
N ILE A 386 -47.53 -21.78 25.30
CA ILE A 386 -47.42 -21.96 23.85
C ILE A 386 -46.06 -22.57 23.48
N TYR A 387 -44.99 -22.08 24.10
CA TYR A 387 -43.62 -22.41 23.71
C TYR A 387 -42.91 -23.37 24.68
N GLY A 388 -43.52 -23.71 25.82
CA GLY A 388 -42.93 -24.56 26.87
C GLY A 388 -41.86 -23.82 27.68
N GLU A 389 -40.84 -24.55 28.14
CA GLU A 389 -39.70 -23.95 28.84
C GLU A 389 -38.89 -23.07 27.87
N ILE A 390 -38.94 -21.76 28.10
CA ILE A 390 -38.32 -20.75 27.25
C ILE A 390 -37.88 -19.57 28.09
N ASP A 391 -36.82 -18.91 27.65
CA ASP A 391 -36.36 -17.73 28.34
C ASP A 391 -37.19 -16.49 27.99
N SER A 392 -37.26 -15.57 28.93
CA SER A 392 -38.06 -14.36 28.81
C SER A 392 -37.31 -13.11 29.21
N PHE A 393 -37.69 -12.02 28.55
CA PHE A 393 -37.23 -10.67 28.82
C PHE A 393 -38.43 -9.79 29.20
N THR A 394 -38.42 -9.17 30.38
CA THR A 394 -39.51 -8.29 30.80
C THR A 394 -39.23 -6.84 30.42
N ILE A 395 -40.17 -6.22 29.70
CA ILE A 395 -40.13 -4.83 29.31
C ILE A 395 -41.15 -4.01 30.10
N ASP A 396 -40.68 -2.93 30.75
CA ASP A 396 -41.55 -1.86 31.23
C ASP A 396 -41.64 -0.74 30.17
N TYR A 397 -42.68 -0.80 29.35
CA TYR A 397 -42.95 0.19 28.31
C TYR A 397 -43.14 1.63 28.84
N LYS A 398 -43.33 1.85 30.15
CA LYS A 398 -43.43 3.21 30.73
C LYS A 398 -42.09 3.94 30.78
N THR A 399 -41.00 3.21 30.84
CA THR A 399 -39.65 3.77 31.00
C THR A 399 -38.91 3.94 29.67
N ILE A 400 -39.50 3.45 28.58
CA ILE A 400 -38.87 3.37 27.27
C ILE A 400 -39.06 4.65 26.46
N LYS A 401 -37.95 5.21 25.96
CA LYS A 401 -37.96 6.24 24.93
C LYS A 401 -38.08 5.59 23.55
N ASN A 402 -38.77 6.24 22.61
CA ASN A 402 -39.12 5.68 21.30
C ASN A 402 -37.92 5.23 20.44
N ASP A 403 -36.73 5.77 20.67
CA ASP A 403 -35.56 5.61 19.79
C ASP A 403 -34.43 4.79 20.41
N ILE A 404 -34.74 3.94 21.40
CA ILE A 404 -33.71 3.09 22.02
C ILE A 404 -33.36 1.92 21.06
N PRO A 405 -32.09 1.77 20.67
CA PRO A 405 -31.65 0.65 19.86
C PRO A 405 -31.70 -0.65 20.67
N ALA A 406 -32.21 -1.71 20.02
CA ALA A 406 -32.19 -3.07 20.52
C ALA A 406 -31.53 -3.95 19.45
N ASP A 407 -30.50 -4.69 19.84
CA ASP A 407 -29.75 -5.56 18.95
C ASP A 407 -29.24 -6.81 19.67
N CYS A 408 -28.54 -7.66 18.95
CA CYS A 408 -27.91 -8.84 19.51
C CYS A 408 -26.39 -8.66 19.54
N ILE A 409 -25.75 -9.06 20.64
CA ILE A 409 -24.30 -9.04 20.81
C ILE A 409 -23.79 -10.44 21.11
N LEU A 410 -22.58 -10.75 20.65
CA LEU A 410 -21.87 -11.98 21.01
C LEU A 410 -21.19 -11.80 22.36
N GLU A 411 -21.57 -12.60 23.34
CA GLU A 411 -20.94 -12.68 24.66
C GLU A 411 -20.15 -13.98 24.77
N HIS A 412 -18.87 -13.89 25.14
CA HIS A 412 -18.00 -15.05 25.28
C HIS A 412 -18.24 -15.79 26.60
N ASP A 413 -18.18 -17.14 26.56
CA ASP A 413 -18.40 -17.99 27.75
C ASP A 413 -17.33 -17.83 28.84
N LYS A 414 -16.17 -17.25 28.52
CA LYS A 414 -15.03 -17.09 29.44
C LYS A 414 -14.49 -15.67 29.38
N GLN A 415 -13.81 -15.26 30.45
CA GLN A 415 -13.07 -14.01 30.52
C GLN A 415 -11.91 -14.07 29.51
N VAL A 416 -12.18 -13.64 28.28
CA VAL A 416 -11.18 -13.59 27.21
C VAL A 416 -10.27 -12.38 27.44
N PHE A 417 -9.01 -12.47 27.03
CA PHE A 417 -8.09 -11.34 27.07
C PHE A 417 -8.72 -10.11 26.42
N PRO A 418 -8.42 -8.88 26.89
CA PRO A 418 -8.95 -7.66 26.30
C PRO A 418 -8.75 -7.58 24.77
N GLN A 419 -7.67 -8.17 24.25
CA GLN A 419 -7.38 -8.22 22.82
C GLN A 419 -8.40 -9.02 21.99
N PHE A 420 -9.14 -9.97 22.57
CA PHE A 420 -10.17 -10.76 21.88
C PHE A 420 -11.60 -10.27 22.17
N GLN A 421 -11.78 -9.15 22.87
CA GLN A 421 -13.12 -8.65 23.22
C GLN A 421 -14.02 -8.43 21.99
N ASP A 422 -13.43 -8.09 20.84
CA ASP A 422 -14.15 -7.84 19.58
C ASP A 422 -14.00 -8.99 18.58
N LEU A 423 -13.67 -10.21 19.04
CA LEU A 423 -13.22 -11.33 18.20
C LEU A 423 -14.07 -11.54 16.93
N TYR A 424 -15.39 -11.49 17.07
CA TYR A 424 -16.31 -11.83 15.98
C TYR A 424 -16.83 -10.64 15.18
N VAL A 425 -16.54 -9.40 15.59
CA VAL A 425 -17.17 -8.18 15.05
C VAL A 425 -16.88 -7.96 13.55
N LYS A 426 -15.75 -8.47 13.03
CA LYS A 426 -15.41 -8.40 11.61
C LYS A 426 -15.93 -9.57 10.77
N ARG A 427 -16.17 -10.73 11.39
CA ARG A 427 -16.52 -11.98 10.71
C ARG A 427 -18.03 -12.17 10.60
N PHE A 428 -18.76 -11.86 11.67
CA PHE A 428 -20.20 -12.10 11.74
C PHE A 428 -20.98 -10.82 12.02
N LYS A 429 -22.14 -10.71 11.36
CA LYS A 429 -23.19 -9.78 11.74
C LYS A 429 -24.23 -10.51 12.57
N THR A 430 -24.85 -9.79 13.49
CA THR A 430 -25.92 -10.32 14.34
C THR A 430 -27.25 -9.72 13.90
N SER A 431 -28.34 -10.46 14.11
CA SER A 431 -29.70 -9.98 13.92
C SER A 431 -30.56 -10.30 15.13
N LEU A 432 -31.44 -9.37 15.47
CA LEU A 432 -32.58 -9.60 16.36
C LEU A 432 -33.80 -9.84 15.49
N GLN A 433 -34.47 -10.97 15.67
CA GLN A 433 -35.56 -11.40 14.80
C GLN A 433 -36.82 -11.70 15.61
N ILE A 434 -38.00 -11.35 15.09
CA ILE A 434 -39.31 -11.73 15.63
C ILE A 434 -39.89 -12.89 14.83
N TYR A 435 -40.47 -13.86 15.51
CA TYR A 435 -41.19 -14.96 14.90
C TYR A 435 -42.62 -14.54 14.56
N ASP A 436 -42.97 -14.62 13.28
CA ASP A 436 -44.33 -14.50 12.80
C ASP A 436 -44.99 -15.89 12.76
N GLU A 437 -46.05 -16.04 13.53
CA GLU A 437 -46.80 -17.29 13.67
C GLU A 437 -47.65 -17.60 12.44
N ASP A 438 -48.10 -16.57 11.70
CA ASP A 438 -48.94 -16.73 10.51
C ASP A 438 -48.09 -17.22 9.34
N ASP A 439 -46.93 -16.59 9.12
CA ASP A 439 -46.01 -16.92 8.03
C ASP A 439 -45.00 -18.02 8.41
N LYS A 440 -44.93 -18.40 9.69
CA LYS A 440 -43.96 -19.34 10.29
C LYS A 440 -42.52 -19.00 9.96
N LYS A 441 -42.18 -17.71 10.02
CA LYS A 441 -40.88 -17.16 9.62
C LYS A 441 -40.38 -16.11 10.60
N TYR A 442 -39.07 -15.92 10.60
CA TYR A 442 -38.40 -14.86 11.34
C TYR A 442 -38.23 -13.61 10.48
N TYR A 443 -38.49 -12.44 11.06
CA TYR A 443 -38.29 -11.12 10.45
C TYR A 443 -37.37 -10.26 11.32
N ASP A 444 -36.49 -9.47 10.70
CA ASP A 444 -35.53 -8.64 11.43
C ASP A 444 -36.23 -7.46 12.16
N VAL A 445 -35.73 -7.13 13.35
CA VAL A 445 -36.24 -6.08 14.22
C VAL A 445 -35.08 -5.17 14.63
N GLU A 446 -35.20 -3.87 14.33
CA GLU A 446 -34.09 -2.92 14.50
C GLU A 446 -34.26 -1.95 15.70
N ALA A 447 -35.40 -1.97 16.40
CA ALA A 447 -35.69 -0.99 17.46
C ALA A 447 -36.52 -1.57 18.61
N LEU A 448 -36.29 -1.05 19.83
CA LEU A 448 -36.97 -1.52 21.04
C LEU A 448 -38.50 -1.37 20.97
N LYS A 449 -39.01 -0.32 20.30
CA LYS A 449 -40.46 -0.09 20.12
C LYS A 449 -41.13 -1.15 19.24
N LEU A 450 -40.35 -1.84 18.41
CA LEU A 450 -40.83 -2.91 17.55
C LEU A 450 -40.88 -4.25 18.30
N LEU A 451 -40.42 -4.31 19.55
CA LEU A 451 -40.62 -5.48 20.40
C LEU A 451 -42.06 -5.51 20.91
N GLU A 452 -42.86 -6.37 20.29
CA GLU A 452 -44.19 -6.78 20.71
C GLU A 452 -44.13 -7.76 21.90
N SER A 453 -45.03 -7.53 22.86
CA SER A 453 -45.25 -8.41 24.02
C SER A 453 -45.84 -9.74 23.58
N ASN A 454 -45.44 -10.80 24.29
CA ASN A 454 -45.88 -12.19 24.12
C ASN A 454 -45.57 -12.74 22.73
N LYS A 455 -44.51 -12.24 22.10
CA LYS A 455 -43.97 -12.75 20.86
C LYS A 455 -42.62 -13.39 21.10
N LYS A 456 -42.34 -14.42 20.31
CA LYS A 456 -41.06 -15.14 20.30
C LYS A 456 -40.06 -14.38 19.44
N TYR A 457 -38.86 -14.24 19.95
CA TYR A 457 -37.72 -13.60 19.32
C TYR A 457 -36.55 -14.56 19.26
N LYS A 458 -35.61 -14.25 18.37
CA LYS A 458 -34.36 -14.97 18.21
C LYS A 458 -33.23 -13.99 18.00
N CYS A 459 -32.14 -14.18 18.72
CA CYS A 459 -30.86 -13.62 18.34
C CYS A 459 -30.12 -14.63 17.46
N SER A 460 -29.80 -14.23 16.23
CA SER A 460 -29.18 -15.10 15.22
C SER A 460 -27.96 -14.44 14.57
N LEU A 461 -27.12 -15.25 13.93
CA LEU A 461 -26.07 -14.77 13.05
C LEU A 461 -26.62 -14.57 11.64
N ILE A 462 -26.27 -13.44 11.03
CA ILE A 462 -26.46 -13.25 9.59
C ILE A 462 -25.27 -13.88 8.89
N VAL A 463 -25.45 -15.11 8.42
CA VAL A 463 -24.43 -15.82 7.62
C VAL A 463 -24.73 -15.61 6.14
N PRO A 464 -23.81 -15.02 5.35
CA PRO A 464 -23.98 -14.93 3.90
C PRO A 464 -24.10 -16.33 3.28
N PRO A 465 -25.00 -16.56 2.31
CA PRO A 465 -25.27 -17.89 1.75
C PRO A 465 -24.06 -18.54 1.04
N ASN A 466 -22.99 -17.79 0.77
CA ASN A 466 -21.75 -18.28 0.16
C ASN A 466 -20.55 -18.26 1.12
N HIS A 467 -20.78 -18.14 2.44
CA HIS A 467 -19.70 -18.20 3.42
C HIS A 467 -19.19 -19.64 3.53
N PRO A 468 -17.87 -19.90 3.57
CA PRO A 468 -17.31 -21.27 3.59
C PRO A 468 -17.72 -22.11 4.81
N ASP A 469 -18.19 -21.47 5.90
CA ASP A 469 -18.30 -22.10 7.23
C ASP A 469 -19.74 -22.23 7.74
N VAL A 470 -20.76 -22.25 6.88
CA VAL A 470 -22.17 -22.35 7.33
C VAL A 470 -22.40 -23.60 8.21
N GLU A 471 -21.63 -24.66 8.00
CA GLU A 471 -21.71 -25.93 8.74
C GLU A 471 -20.80 -26.00 9.99
N GLU A 472 -19.91 -25.03 10.24
CA GLU A 472 -18.89 -25.09 11.33
C GLU A 472 -19.16 -24.15 12.52
N LEU A 473 -20.33 -23.51 12.62
CA LEU A 473 -20.62 -22.49 13.64
C LEU A 473 -21.07 -23.04 15.01
N ASP A 474 -20.81 -24.31 15.33
CA ASP A 474 -21.23 -24.96 16.58
C ASP A 474 -20.70 -24.27 17.86
N PHE A 475 -19.67 -23.44 17.73
CA PHE A 475 -19.10 -22.65 18.83
C PHE A 475 -19.90 -21.36 19.13
N ILE A 476 -20.81 -20.92 18.26
CA ILE A 476 -21.72 -19.80 18.54
C ILE A 476 -23.14 -20.32 18.74
N LYS A 477 -23.68 -20.13 19.95
CA LYS A 477 -25.05 -20.50 20.25
C LYS A 477 -25.99 -19.35 19.95
N GLU A 478 -26.88 -19.58 18.99
CA GLU A 478 -28.08 -18.78 18.80
C GLU A 478 -29.09 -19.06 19.91
N TYR A 479 -30.02 -18.12 20.11
CA TYR A 479 -30.85 -18.17 21.28
C TYR A 479 -32.23 -17.55 21.04
N GLU A 480 -33.26 -18.19 21.58
CA GLU A 480 -34.67 -17.80 21.43
C GLU A 480 -35.27 -17.39 22.78
N PHE A 481 -36.12 -16.36 22.77
CA PHE A 481 -36.75 -15.83 23.99
C PHE A 481 -38.10 -15.18 23.71
N ILE A 482 -38.87 -14.93 24.77
CA ILE A 482 -40.15 -14.21 24.70
C ILE A 482 -40.01 -12.85 25.36
N VAL A 483 -40.59 -11.81 24.76
CA VAL A 483 -40.70 -10.50 25.40
C VAL A 483 -42.01 -10.44 26.18
N ILE A 484 -41.95 -10.19 27.49
CA ILE A 484 -43.12 -9.97 28.34
C ILE A 484 -43.29 -8.48 28.60
N GLY A 485 -44.40 -7.93 28.13
CA GLY A 485 -44.78 -6.55 28.40
C GLY A 485 -45.49 -6.43 29.73
N ASN A 486 -44.96 -5.58 30.63
CA ASN A 486 -45.67 -5.24 31.86
C ASN A 486 -46.80 -4.24 31.55
N LYS A 487 -47.91 -4.73 30.97
CA LYS A 487 -49.07 -3.91 30.56
C LYS A 487 -49.94 -3.46 31.73
N ASP A 488 -49.80 -4.05 32.91
CA ASP A 488 -50.67 -3.83 34.08
C ASP A 488 -50.60 -2.42 34.68
N LEU A 489 -49.72 -1.56 34.15
CA LEU A 489 -49.67 -0.16 34.52
C LEU A 489 -50.14 0.79 33.41
N TYR A 490 -50.41 0.32 32.17
CA TYR A 490 -50.75 1.17 31.01
C TYR A 490 -52.26 1.49 30.88
N ASN A 491 -53.13 0.81 31.62
CA ASN A 491 -54.58 0.96 31.48
C ASN A 491 -55.19 2.23 32.10
N HIS A 492 -54.42 3.15 32.67
CA HIS A 492 -54.99 4.36 33.30
C HIS A 492 -54.94 5.66 32.48
N THR A 493 -54.41 5.65 31.25
CA THR A 493 -54.25 6.90 30.46
C THR A 493 -54.91 6.93 29.09
N LEU A 494 -55.62 5.88 28.66
CA LEU A 494 -56.36 5.90 27.38
C LEU A 494 -57.89 5.88 27.52
N GLN A 495 -58.43 5.79 28.75
CA GLN A 495 -59.88 5.74 28.99
C GLN A 495 -60.54 7.10 29.31
N ASN A 496 -59.76 8.17 29.49
CA ASN A 496 -60.29 9.50 29.84
C ASN A 496 -60.45 10.48 28.67
N SER A 497 -60.25 10.08 27.41
CA SER A 497 -60.45 10.98 26.25
C SER A 497 -61.68 10.66 25.40
N THR A 498 -62.56 9.75 25.80
CA THR A 498 -63.68 9.28 24.97
C THR A 498 -65.08 9.53 25.55
N GLU A 499 -65.22 10.17 26.72
CA GLU A 499 -66.54 10.38 27.35
C GLU A 499 -67.06 11.83 27.37
N ASN A 500 -66.35 12.81 26.79
CA ASN A 500 -66.83 14.19 26.73
C ASN A 500 -66.90 14.71 25.30
N PHE A 501 -67.76 14.14 24.44
CA PHE A 501 -68.26 14.83 23.23
C PHE A 501 -69.57 14.19 22.73
N THR A 502 -70.59 14.17 23.58
CA THR A 502 -71.99 14.02 23.15
C THR A 502 -72.84 15.06 23.88
N ASN A 503 -73.09 16.19 23.22
CA ASN A 503 -74.43 16.75 23.01
C ASN A 503 -74.40 18.11 22.28
N ASP A 504 -75.46 18.29 21.47
CA ASP A 504 -75.95 19.50 20.79
C ASP A 504 -75.19 19.96 19.52
N THR A 505 -75.82 20.18 18.34
CA THR A 505 -77.24 20.08 17.91
C THR A 505 -77.31 20.01 16.38
N ASN A 506 -78.26 19.20 15.88
CA ASN A 506 -79.08 19.31 14.66
C ASN A 506 -78.60 20.01 13.37
N GLY A 507 -78.65 19.24 12.27
CA GLY A 507 -79.51 19.58 11.12
C GLY A 507 -78.83 19.88 9.78
N ASN A 508 -78.61 18.87 8.94
CA ASN A 508 -79.33 18.68 7.66
C ASN A 508 -78.61 17.71 6.70
N ASN A 509 -79.44 16.87 6.07
CA ASN A 509 -79.10 15.90 5.03
C ASN A 509 -78.37 16.53 3.83
N LEU A 510 -77.41 15.81 3.24
CA LEU A 510 -77.54 15.13 1.94
C LEU A 510 -76.15 14.84 1.31
N THR A 511 -76.02 13.65 0.73
CA THR A 511 -75.16 13.24 -0.42
C THR A 511 -73.66 12.94 -0.24
N ASN A 512 -73.33 11.65 -0.46
CA ASN A 512 -72.15 11.07 -1.12
C ASN A 512 -71.01 12.01 -1.54
N SER A 513 -69.79 11.74 -1.05
CA SER A 513 -68.57 11.95 -1.83
C SER A 513 -67.40 11.14 -1.24
N THR A 514 -67.14 10.01 -1.89
CA THR A 514 -65.90 9.25 -1.87
C THR A 514 -64.75 10.11 -2.41
N ASN A 515 -63.54 9.88 -1.90
CA ASN A 515 -62.24 10.33 -2.41
C ASN A 515 -61.96 11.84 -2.39
N ASN A 516 -60.98 12.29 -1.58
CA ASN A 516 -60.11 13.42 -1.95
C ASN A 516 -58.88 13.68 -1.06
N ARG A 517 -58.42 12.73 -0.22
CA ARG A 517 -57.22 12.95 0.63
C ARG A 517 -55.91 12.33 0.12
N SER A 518 -55.94 11.48 -0.92
CA SER A 518 -54.72 10.89 -1.51
C SER A 518 -54.16 11.65 -2.74
N GLU A 519 -54.86 12.66 -3.26
CA GLU A 519 -54.44 13.32 -4.51
C GLU A 519 -53.44 14.48 -4.30
N ASN A 520 -53.45 15.16 -3.16
CA ASN A 520 -52.57 16.31 -2.91
C ASN A 520 -51.14 15.92 -2.51
N THR A 521 -50.95 14.84 -1.76
CA THR A 521 -49.61 14.32 -1.41
C THR A 521 -48.90 13.72 -2.62
N THR A 522 -49.63 13.04 -3.49
CA THR A 522 -49.09 12.42 -4.72
C THR A 522 -48.73 13.47 -5.79
N LYS A 523 -49.45 14.60 -5.87
CA LYS A 523 -49.11 15.72 -6.77
C LYS A 523 -47.84 16.47 -6.34
N ASN A 524 -47.63 16.66 -5.03
CA ASN A 524 -46.43 17.32 -4.51
C ASN A 524 -45.16 16.47 -4.68
N ILE A 525 -45.24 15.14 -4.51
CA ILE A 525 -44.09 14.24 -4.71
C ILE A 525 -43.70 14.18 -6.19
N LYS A 526 -44.67 14.14 -7.12
CA LYS A 526 -44.39 14.17 -8.56
C LYS A 526 -43.74 15.49 -8.98
N LEU A 527 -44.19 16.63 -8.45
CA LEU A 527 -43.60 17.94 -8.74
C LEU A 527 -42.11 18.01 -8.33
N VAL A 528 -41.76 17.50 -7.14
CA VAL A 528 -40.38 17.48 -6.64
C VAL A 528 -39.48 16.58 -7.50
N ILE A 529 -39.99 15.43 -7.95
CA ILE A 529 -39.26 14.53 -8.85
C ILE A 529 -39.02 15.20 -10.21
N TYR A 530 -40.01 15.86 -10.80
CA TYR A 530 -39.85 16.56 -12.08
C TYR A 530 -38.87 17.74 -12.01
N ILE A 531 -38.90 18.52 -10.92
CA ILE A 531 -37.93 19.60 -10.70
C ILE A 531 -36.51 19.03 -10.56
N SER A 532 -36.35 17.91 -9.84
CA SER A 532 -35.04 17.26 -9.63
C SER A 532 -34.46 16.72 -10.94
N ILE A 533 -35.28 16.08 -11.78
CA ILE A 533 -34.88 15.60 -13.12
C ILE A 533 -34.51 16.79 -14.03
N GLY A 534 -35.26 17.89 -13.97
CA GLY A 534 -34.96 19.10 -14.74
C GLY A 534 -33.61 19.73 -14.37
N ILE A 535 -33.31 19.84 -13.07
CA ILE A 535 -32.02 20.37 -12.58
C ILE A 535 -30.87 19.45 -13.01
N PHE A 536 -31.04 18.13 -12.87
CA PHE A 536 -30.01 17.17 -13.24
C PHE A 536 -29.74 17.19 -14.76
N GLY A 537 -30.79 17.31 -15.58
CA GLY A 537 -30.68 17.49 -17.03
C GLY A 537 -29.91 18.76 -17.41
N CYS A 538 -30.21 19.90 -16.77
CA CYS A 538 -29.48 21.15 -17.00
C CYS A 538 -27.99 21.03 -16.63
N LEU A 539 -27.65 20.35 -15.53
CA LEU A 539 -26.25 20.15 -15.13
C LEU A 539 -25.48 19.28 -16.13
N ILE A 540 -26.11 18.23 -16.67
CA ILE A 540 -25.50 17.39 -17.73
C ILE A 540 -25.27 18.22 -19.00
N ILE A 541 -26.22 19.06 -19.41
CA ILE A 541 -26.07 19.91 -20.60
C ILE A 541 -24.91 20.89 -20.41
N ILE A 542 -24.77 21.52 -19.24
CA ILE A 542 -23.65 22.41 -18.90
C ILE A 542 -22.32 21.67 -18.94
N ALA A 543 -22.25 20.45 -18.39
CA ALA A 543 -21.03 19.64 -18.42
C ALA A 543 -20.63 19.27 -19.85
N VAL A 544 -21.59 18.84 -20.68
CA VAL A 544 -21.34 18.46 -22.08
C VAL A 544 -20.91 19.67 -22.91
N THR A 545 -21.51 20.84 -22.70
CA THR A 545 -21.08 22.08 -23.36
C THR A 545 -19.68 22.51 -22.90
N GLY A 546 -19.38 22.41 -21.60
CA GLY A 546 -18.05 22.68 -21.07
C GLY A 546 -16.96 21.80 -21.69
N ILE A 547 -17.22 20.48 -21.79
CA ILE A 547 -16.31 19.52 -22.43
C ILE A 547 -16.15 19.84 -23.92
N SER A 548 -17.25 20.16 -24.61
CA SER A 548 -17.22 20.48 -26.05
C SER A 548 -16.40 21.75 -26.33
N ILE A 549 -16.58 22.80 -25.53
CA ILE A 549 -15.79 24.04 -25.61
C ILE A 549 -14.30 23.75 -25.33
N TRP A 550 -14.00 22.91 -24.33
CA TRP A 550 -12.63 22.52 -24.02
C TRP A 550 -11.95 21.79 -25.18
N ILE A 551 -12.64 20.83 -25.81
CA ILE A 551 -12.15 20.09 -26.99
C ILE A 551 -11.87 21.05 -28.16
N ILE A 552 -12.80 21.96 -28.46
CA ILE A 552 -12.64 22.94 -29.55
C ILE A 552 -11.42 23.85 -29.30
N LYS A 553 -11.27 24.34 -28.06
CA LYS A 553 -10.17 25.23 -27.68
C LYS A 553 -8.81 24.54 -27.72
N ASN A 554 -8.75 23.24 -27.38
CA ASN A 554 -7.53 22.44 -27.51
C ASN A 554 -7.20 22.11 -28.98
N LYS A 555 -8.21 21.93 -29.83
CA LYS A 555 -8.02 21.74 -31.28
C LYS A 555 -7.44 22.99 -31.94
N GLU A 556 -7.92 24.19 -31.59
CA GLU A 556 -7.32 25.45 -32.06
C GLU A 556 -5.87 25.65 -31.59
N ARG A 557 -5.55 25.27 -30.34
CA ARG A 557 -4.16 25.31 -29.83
C ARG A 557 -3.24 24.35 -30.59
N SER A 558 -3.72 23.16 -30.92
CA SER A 558 -2.99 22.17 -31.72
C SER A 558 -2.70 22.67 -33.13
N GLU A 559 -3.67 23.31 -33.80
CA GLU A 559 -3.46 23.86 -35.14
C GLU A 559 -2.56 25.10 -35.16
N LYS A 560 -2.64 25.97 -34.14
CA LYS A 560 -1.67 27.07 -33.96
C LYS A 560 -0.25 26.55 -33.71
N CYS A 561 -0.09 25.42 -33.03
CA CYS A 561 1.21 24.79 -32.84
C CYS A 561 1.76 24.18 -34.14
N LYS A 562 0.92 23.50 -34.92
CA LYS A 562 1.29 22.94 -36.24
C LYS A 562 1.67 24.02 -37.27
N SER A 563 1.01 25.18 -37.27
CA SER A 563 1.36 26.28 -38.19
C SER A 563 2.66 26.98 -37.81
N LYS A 564 3.00 27.05 -36.51
CA LYS A 564 4.28 27.57 -36.01
C LYS A 564 5.45 26.63 -36.34
N ILE A 565 5.24 25.31 -36.24
CA ILE A 565 6.23 24.29 -36.63
C ILE A 565 6.48 24.30 -38.15
N ARG A 566 5.45 24.53 -38.98
CA ARG A 566 5.63 24.68 -40.45
C ARG A 566 6.42 25.93 -40.86
N LYS A 567 6.45 26.98 -40.05
CA LYS A 567 7.25 28.19 -40.31
C LYS A 567 8.71 28.07 -39.83
N LEU A 568 9.02 27.08 -39.00
CA LEU A 568 10.37 26.87 -38.43
C LEU A 568 11.17 25.75 -39.11
N LEU A 569 10.62 25.09 -40.14
CA LEU A 569 11.35 24.13 -40.97
C LEU A 569 11.81 24.82 -42.27
N PRO A 570 13.12 25.10 -42.45
CA PRO A 570 13.64 25.52 -43.74
C PRO A 570 13.58 24.36 -44.74
N ASN A 571 13.35 24.69 -46.01
CA ASN A 571 13.25 23.81 -47.18
C ASN A 571 14.53 22.96 -47.47
N SER A 572 14.93 22.03 -46.60
CA SER A 572 16.08 21.14 -46.84
C SER A 572 15.73 19.74 -47.35
N TRP A 573 14.44 19.35 -47.39
CA TRP A 573 14.05 17.96 -47.70
C TRP A 573 13.63 17.68 -49.15
N LYS A 574 13.81 18.63 -50.08
CA LYS A 574 13.43 18.41 -51.51
C LYS A 574 14.58 17.97 -52.44
N LYS A 575 15.74 17.51 -51.91
CA LYS A 575 16.91 17.15 -52.74
C LYS A 575 17.48 15.74 -52.63
N ARG A 576 16.81 14.78 -51.94
CA ARG A 576 17.21 13.36 -51.97
C ARG A 576 16.06 12.46 -52.41
N ALA A 577 15.74 12.50 -53.70
CA ALA A 577 14.90 11.47 -54.33
C ALA A 577 15.32 11.16 -55.78
N ASN A 578 16.52 11.57 -56.21
CA ASN A 578 17.08 11.24 -57.53
C ASN A 578 18.55 10.87 -57.40
N ARG A 579 18.85 9.67 -56.92
CA ARG A 579 20.12 8.95 -57.16
C ARG A 579 19.99 7.51 -56.64
N SER A 580 19.40 6.65 -57.47
CA SER A 580 19.57 5.20 -57.40
C SER A 580 18.94 4.57 -58.65
N SER A 581 19.53 4.83 -59.81
CA SER A 581 19.50 3.90 -60.94
C SER A 581 20.82 4.04 -61.73
N LYS A 582 21.44 2.89 -62.05
CA LYS A 582 22.82 2.67 -62.54
C LYS A 582 23.85 2.76 -61.39
N LYS A 583 24.56 1.70 -61.01
CA LYS A 583 25.10 0.53 -61.73
C LYS A 583 25.10 -0.67 -60.79
#